data_AF-A0AA88HVN9-F1
#
_entry.id   AF-A0AA88HVN9-F1
#
_cell.length_a   1.000
_cell.length_b   1.000
_cell.length_c   1.000
_cell.angle_alpha   90.00
_cell.angle_beta   90.00
_cell.angle_gamma   90.00
#
_symmetry.space_group_name_H-M   'P 1'
#
loop_
_entity.id
_entity.type
_entity.pdbx_description
1 polymer ?
#
loop_
_entity_poly.entity_id
_entity_poly.type
_entity_poly.pdbx_seq_one_letter_code
_entity_poly.pdbx_strand_id
1 'polypeptide(L)'
;MVDRIDPLDITNIKALSTWMKTQNWRNIAKLEPCRFKDSGRGMRTRKGLEAGQLLVQIPRLLLMTAGGFRSSKEWSWLVDKNLSCHDALVLYLLVEKNKRDSSFFHAYIKTLPEEFSMPTDLGNEMICMLPTFIAMKFQDKIKSLQDSFKKVARGYKNICIKELGFCEFKWAYYVVNTRAVHITGSSGKFNADSSDCMALVPFLDLLNHTHDTSCISGFNPDTNCYEIETLSKTPKCSEVFINYGPHDNLSLFVEYGFLIPRNPNNCLPLEMTDFISACNEYDVKLSNLCLQTISLHNLMKNLGLFTDGPSWSVKALLKVLSCDWSSLMRIEDIIYRDFENQGLTEKTLLNCILDKKKGEVCDSLSAIAKDKSCLVTNCIVSFLEECLSIIEFSYAN
;
A
#
# COMPACT_ATOMS: atom_id res chain seq x y z
N MET A 1 2.57 11.23 27.36
CA MET A 1 3.18 10.09 28.06
C MET A 1 3.67 9.14 26.99
N VAL A 2 4.97 8.85 26.92
CA VAL A 2 5.50 7.84 25.98
C VAL A 2 5.23 6.49 26.63
N ASP A 3 4.29 5.72 26.08
CA ASP A 3 4.06 4.37 26.56
C ASP A 3 5.34 3.56 26.35
N ARG A 4 5.78 2.84 27.40
CA ARG A 4 6.95 1.98 27.28
C ARG A 4 6.64 0.91 26.24
N ILE A 5 7.54 0.72 25.27
CA ILE A 5 7.50 -0.46 24.39
C ILE A 5 7.46 -1.70 25.27
N ASP A 6 6.74 -2.72 24.84
CA ASP A 6 6.77 -4.03 25.47
C ASP A 6 8.24 -4.44 25.73
N PRO A 7 8.63 -4.74 26.99
CA PRO A 7 9.99 -5.17 27.33
C PRO A 7 10.49 -6.33 26.45
N LEU A 8 9.61 -7.23 26.02
CA LEU A 8 9.94 -8.33 25.13
C LEU A 8 10.32 -7.84 23.74
N ASP A 9 9.58 -6.87 23.19
CA ASP A 9 9.89 -6.24 21.90
C ASP A 9 11.23 -5.51 21.93
N ILE A 10 11.51 -4.74 22.99
CA ILE A 10 12.82 -4.11 23.17
C ILE A 10 13.92 -5.18 23.18
N THR A 11 13.68 -6.30 23.87
CA THR A 11 14.65 -7.40 23.97
C THR A 11 14.90 -8.03 22.61
N ASN A 12 13.84 -8.30 21.84
CA ASN A 12 13.94 -8.87 20.49
C ASN A 12 14.67 -7.91 19.53
N ILE A 13 14.37 -6.61 19.55
CA ILE A 13 15.06 -5.62 18.68
C ILE A 13 16.54 -5.46 19.06
N LYS A 14 16.87 -5.55 20.35
CA LYS A 14 18.26 -5.57 20.81
C LYS A 14 18.98 -6.85 20.36
N ALA A 15 18.31 -8.01 20.43
CA ALA A 15 18.84 -9.27 19.93
C ALA A 15 19.08 -9.22 18.41
N LEU A 16 18.12 -8.69 17.65
CA LEU A 16 18.26 -8.42 16.21
C LEU A 16 19.49 -7.55 15.95
N SER A 17 19.61 -6.41 16.62
CA SER A 17 20.75 -5.49 16.44
C SER A 17 22.09 -6.16 16.80
N THR A 18 22.10 -7.08 17.76
CA THR A 18 23.30 -7.81 18.18
C THR A 18 23.71 -8.83 17.12
N TRP A 19 22.75 -9.61 16.62
CA TRP A 19 22.96 -10.54 15.51
C TRP A 19 23.43 -9.82 14.24
N MET A 20 22.79 -8.73 13.84
CA MET A 20 23.22 -7.97 12.65
C MET A 20 24.67 -7.46 12.80
N LYS A 21 25.08 -7.03 14.00
CA LYS A 21 26.48 -6.60 14.25
C LYS A 21 27.50 -7.73 14.09
N THR A 22 27.15 -8.98 14.43
CA THR A 22 28.06 -10.12 14.17
C THR A 22 28.26 -10.36 12.68
N GLN A 23 27.35 -9.85 11.85
CA GLN A 23 27.41 -9.86 10.40
C GLN A 23 27.92 -8.52 9.82
N ASN A 24 28.73 -7.77 10.59
CA ASN A 24 29.36 -6.50 10.19
C ASN A 24 28.40 -5.33 9.89
N TRP A 25 27.12 -5.42 10.26
CA TRP A 25 26.20 -4.29 10.13
C TRP A 25 26.41 -3.25 11.25
N ARG A 26 26.15 -1.97 10.92
CA ARG A 26 26.19 -0.86 11.86
C ARG A 26 24.94 0.02 11.74
N ASN A 27 24.42 0.44 12.88
CA ASN A 27 23.36 1.45 12.96
C ASN A 27 23.95 2.87 12.76
N ILE A 28 24.21 3.23 11.50
CA ILE A 28 24.88 4.47 11.09
C ILE A 28 24.13 5.74 11.52
N ALA A 29 22.79 5.74 11.42
CA ALA A 29 21.94 6.85 11.81
C ALA A 29 21.65 6.90 13.32
N LYS A 30 22.18 5.94 14.10
CA LYS A 30 22.01 5.84 15.55
C LYS A 30 20.53 5.85 15.99
N LEU A 31 19.68 5.19 15.22
CA LEU A 31 18.25 5.07 15.50
C LEU A 31 18.00 4.18 16.73
N GLU A 32 16.94 4.47 17.46
CA GLU A 32 16.51 3.71 18.64
C GLU A 32 15.05 3.27 18.49
N PRO A 33 14.69 2.03 18.86
CA PRO A 33 13.30 1.64 18.92
C PRO A 33 12.55 2.49 19.95
N CYS A 34 11.37 2.98 19.57
CA CYS A 34 10.47 3.73 20.43
C CYS A 34 9.02 3.29 20.16
N ARG A 35 8.12 3.51 21.12
CA ARG A 35 6.68 3.44 20.89
C ARG A 35 6.15 4.87 20.77
N PHE A 36 5.35 5.09 19.75
CA PHE A 36 4.68 6.35 19.46
C PHE A 36 3.18 6.12 19.59
N LYS A 37 2.48 7.18 19.97
CA LYS A 37 1.04 7.12 20.25
C LYS A 37 0.24 6.76 18.98
N ASP A 38 0.61 7.35 17.86
CA ASP A 38 -0.21 7.33 16.64
C ASP A 38 0.26 6.25 15.65
N SER A 39 1.56 5.95 15.59
CA SER A 39 2.17 4.98 14.67
C SER A 39 2.61 3.68 15.34
N GLY A 40 2.44 3.56 16.66
CA GLY A 40 2.83 2.37 17.41
C GLY A 40 4.35 2.18 17.48
N ARG A 41 4.83 0.99 17.13
CA ARG A 41 6.27 0.69 17.18
C ARG A 41 6.98 1.41 16.04
N GLY A 42 8.05 2.14 16.34
CA GLY A 42 8.81 2.90 15.35
C GLY A 42 10.26 3.12 15.75
N MET A 43 10.96 3.95 14.98
CA MET A 43 12.34 4.33 15.26
C MET A 43 12.46 5.83 15.52
N ARG A 44 13.24 6.20 16.53
CA ARG A 44 13.55 7.58 16.89
C ARG A 44 15.02 7.88 16.63
N THR A 45 15.32 9.09 16.17
CA THR A 45 16.72 9.53 16.05
C THR A 45 17.27 10.11 17.36
N ARG A 46 18.55 9.84 17.67
CA ARG A 46 19.27 10.46 18.81
C ARG A 46 19.93 11.80 18.48
N LYS A 47 19.99 12.17 17.21
CA LYS A 47 20.59 13.41 16.69
C LYS A 47 19.73 13.98 15.58
N GLY A 48 19.92 15.25 15.22
CA GLY A 48 19.30 15.77 14.00
C GLY A 48 19.79 14.98 12.79
N LEU A 49 18.90 14.69 11.85
CA LEU A 49 19.21 14.11 10.55
C LEU A 49 19.11 15.22 9.50
N GLU A 50 20.08 15.27 8.60
CA GLU A 50 20.09 16.21 7.47
C GLU A 50 19.70 15.48 6.18
N ALA A 51 19.24 16.24 5.19
CA ALA A 51 19.00 15.72 3.85
C ALA A 51 20.31 15.20 3.22
N GLY A 52 20.23 14.09 2.49
CA GLY A 52 21.35 13.36 1.93
C GLY A 52 22.01 12.36 2.89
N GLN A 53 21.54 12.25 4.14
CA GLN A 53 22.10 11.30 5.10
C GLN A 53 21.52 9.89 4.91
N LEU A 54 22.37 8.86 5.00
CA LEU A 54 21.90 7.48 5.05
C LEU A 54 21.22 7.17 6.39
N LEU A 55 19.95 6.76 6.32
CA LEU A 55 19.16 6.22 7.43
C LEU A 55 19.53 4.76 7.70
N VAL A 56 19.62 3.99 6.63
CA VAL A 56 19.76 2.54 6.64
C VAL A 56 20.79 2.13 5.59
N GLN A 57 21.64 1.17 5.96
CA GLN A 57 22.58 0.49 5.06
C GLN A 57 22.69 -0.96 5.54
N ILE A 58 21.99 -1.88 4.89
CA ILE A 58 21.92 -3.30 5.28
C ILE A 58 22.65 -4.17 4.25
N PRO A 59 23.72 -4.91 4.64
CA PRO A 59 24.39 -5.85 3.77
C PRO A 59 23.47 -6.88 3.11
N ARG A 60 23.70 -7.20 1.83
CA ARG A 60 22.96 -8.19 1.04
C ARG A 60 22.68 -9.51 1.78
N LEU A 61 23.64 -10.00 2.55
CA LEU A 61 23.53 -11.28 3.26
C LEU A 61 22.41 -11.29 4.34
N LEU A 62 22.05 -10.12 4.86
CA LEU A 62 21.03 -9.97 5.89
C LEU A 62 19.61 -9.81 5.31
N LEU A 63 19.47 -9.71 3.99
CA LEU A 63 18.17 -9.59 3.34
C LEU A 63 17.57 -10.97 3.09
N MET A 64 16.29 -11.14 3.38
CA MET A 64 15.53 -12.27 2.84
C MET A 64 14.98 -11.86 1.49
N THR A 65 15.43 -12.50 0.42
CA THR A 65 15.14 -12.09 -0.95
C THR A 65 14.51 -13.22 -1.75
N ALA A 66 13.56 -12.90 -2.64
CA ALA A 66 12.91 -13.92 -3.47
C ALA A 66 13.91 -14.59 -4.43
N GLY A 67 14.82 -13.80 -5.01
CA GLY A 67 15.89 -14.30 -5.86
C GLY A 67 16.85 -15.20 -5.09
N GLY A 68 17.31 -14.77 -3.92
CA GLY A 68 18.20 -15.56 -3.07
C GLY A 68 17.59 -16.90 -2.63
N PHE A 69 16.28 -16.93 -2.37
CA PHE A 69 15.59 -18.18 -2.07
C PHE A 69 15.53 -19.12 -3.28
N ARG A 70 15.16 -18.60 -4.46
CA ARG A 70 15.08 -19.38 -5.72
C ARG A 70 16.43 -19.91 -6.19
N SER A 71 17.52 -19.20 -5.92
CA SER A 71 18.88 -19.62 -6.28
C SER A 71 19.60 -20.37 -5.15
N SER A 72 18.93 -20.63 -4.02
CA SER A 72 19.55 -21.31 -2.89
C SER A 72 20.01 -22.73 -3.25
N LYS A 73 21.15 -23.14 -2.71
CA LYS A 73 21.67 -24.50 -2.93
C LYS A 73 20.81 -25.55 -2.26
N GLU A 74 20.02 -25.15 -1.27
CA GLU A 74 19.20 -26.04 -0.46
C GLU A 74 17.81 -26.25 -1.06
N TRP A 75 17.22 -25.22 -1.68
CA TRP A 75 15.80 -25.23 -2.05
C TRP A 75 15.51 -24.99 -3.53
N SER A 76 16.49 -24.56 -4.33
CA SER A 76 16.27 -24.17 -5.74
C SER A 76 15.57 -25.23 -6.60
N TRP A 77 15.75 -26.53 -6.33
CA TRP A 77 15.07 -27.61 -7.06
C TRP A 77 13.66 -27.93 -6.54
N LEU A 78 13.28 -27.45 -5.35
CA LEU A 78 11.94 -27.65 -4.76
C LEU A 78 11.01 -26.46 -4.96
N VAL A 79 11.57 -25.26 -5.15
CA VAL A 79 10.81 -24.02 -5.31
C VAL A 79 10.27 -23.91 -6.73
N ASP A 80 8.95 -23.76 -6.85
CA ASP A 80 8.32 -23.47 -8.14
C ASP A 80 8.76 -22.09 -8.65
N LYS A 81 9.41 -22.06 -9.82
CA LYS A 81 9.92 -20.85 -10.45
C LYS A 81 8.82 -19.89 -10.89
N ASN A 82 7.58 -20.36 -11.02
CA ASN A 82 6.42 -19.56 -11.40
C ASN A 82 5.76 -18.84 -10.22
N LEU A 83 6.20 -19.06 -8.97
CA LEU A 83 5.74 -18.26 -7.85
C LEU A 83 6.05 -16.79 -8.10
N SER A 84 5.15 -15.89 -7.72
CA SER A 84 5.44 -14.46 -7.68
C SER A 84 6.60 -14.18 -6.71
N CYS A 85 7.30 -13.03 -6.83
CA CYS A 85 8.33 -12.68 -5.82
C CYS A 85 7.71 -12.63 -4.41
N HIS A 86 6.48 -12.13 -4.31
CA HIS A 86 5.71 -12.10 -3.07
C HIS A 86 5.53 -13.51 -2.49
N ASP A 87 4.95 -14.44 -3.26
CA ASP A 87 4.69 -15.81 -2.78
C ASP A 87 5.98 -16.57 -2.46
N ALA A 88 7.04 -16.35 -3.24
CA ALA A 88 8.36 -16.92 -2.97
C ALA A 88 8.93 -16.43 -1.63
N LEU A 89 8.75 -15.14 -1.31
CA LEU A 89 9.21 -14.55 -0.06
C LEU A 89 8.35 -15.00 1.14
N VAL A 90 7.04 -15.16 0.95
CA VAL A 90 6.14 -15.76 1.96
C VAL A 90 6.57 -17.19 2.26
N LEU A 91 6.81 -18.00 1.24
CA LEU A 91 7.30 -19.37 1.39
C LEU A 91 8.66 -19.39 2.10
N TYR A 92 9.58 -18.50 1.73
CA TYR A 92 10.89 -18.43 2.35
C TYR A 92 10.80 -18.11 3.86
N LEU A 93 9.97 -17.12 4.22
CA LEU A 93 9.72 -16.75 5.60
C LEU A 93 9.16 -17.92 6.42
N LEU A 94 8.21 -18.68 5.86
CA LEU A 94 7.63 -19.85 6.52
C LEU A 94 8.67 -20.95 6.74
N VAL A 95 9.49 -21.24 5.73
CA VAL A 95 10.58 -22.24 5.82
C VAL A 95 11.58 -21.85 6.91
N GLU A 96 12.02 -20.59 6.95
CA GLU A 96 12.92 -20.09 7.99
C GLU A 96 12.27 -20.10 9.36
N LYS A 97 10.99 -19.74 9.48
CA LYS A 97 10.25 -19.83 10.76
C LYS A 97 10.18 -21.27 11.27
N ASN A 98 9.98 -22.25 10.39
CA ASN A 98 9.93 -23.66 10.76
C ASN A 98 11.27 -24.19 11.29
N LYS A 99 12.41 -23.60 10.89
CA LYS A 99 13.74 -23.92 11.44
C LYS A 99 13.95 -23.46 12.88
N ARG A 100 13.09 -22.59 13.42
CA ARG A 100 13.17 -22.07 14.80
C ARG A 100 14.56 -21.48 15.09
N ASP A 101 15.24 -21.95 16.14
CA ASP A 101 16.51 -21.43 16.62
C ASP A 101 17.67 -21.73 15.67
N SER A 102 17.50 -22.68 14.74
CA SER A 102 18.49 -22.99 13.71
C SER A 102 18.40 -22.08 12.47
N SER A 103 17.39 -21.20 12.40
CA SER A 103 17.27 -20.24 11.30
C SER A 103 18.36 -19.16 11.39
N PHE A 104 18.98 -18.86 10.25
CA PHE A 104 19.88 -17.71 10.14
C PHE A 104 19.16 -16.40 10.48
N PHE A 105 17.88 -16.30 10.14
CA PHE A 105 17.02 -15.13 10.36
C PHE A 105 16.24 -15.19 11.67
N HIS A 106 16.57 -16.11 12.60
CA HIS A 106 15.82 -16.30 13.85
C HIS A 106 15.59 -14.98 14.61
N ALA A 107 16.66 -14.20 14.79
CA ALA A 107 16.60 -12.94 15.52
C ALA A 107 15.69 -11.90 14.83
N TYR A 108 15.63 -11.91 13.49
CA TYR A 108 14.71 -11.07 12.73
C TYR A 108 13.27 -11.55 12.86
N ILE A 109 13.01 -12.84 12.68
CA ILE A 109 11.66 -13.41 12.75
C ILE A 109 11.01 -13.12 14.11
N LYS A 110 11.79 -13.13 15.21
CA LYS A 110 11.33 -12.78 16.56
C LYS A 110 10.90 -11.32 16.74
N THR A 111 11.26 -10.43 15.83
CA THR A 111 10.85 -9.01 15.87
C THR A 111 9.58 -8.73 15.06
N LEU A 112 9.16 -9.66 14.22
CA LEU A 112 7.97 -9.48 13.37
C LEU A 112 6.69 -9.40 14.21
N PRO A 113 5.69 -8.59 13.80
CA PRO A 113 4.40 -8.55 14.48
C PRO A 113 3.70 -9.90 14.46
N GLU A 114 3.00 -10.23 15.54
CA GLU A 114 2.15 -11.43 15.62
C GLU A 114 0.73 -11.17 15.11
N GLU A 115 0.26 -9.92 15.24
CA GLU A 115 -1.08 -9.49 14.88
C GLU A 115 -1.06 -8.36 13.85
N PHE A 116 -2.10 -8.31 13.03
CA PHE A 116 -2.31 -7.32 11.98
C PHE A 116 -3.78 -6.89 11.97
N SER A 117 -4.06 -5.71 11.43
CA SER A 117 -5.43 -5.19 11.27
C SER A 117 -5.75 -5.08 9.80
N MET A 118 -5.92 -6.23 9.14
CA MET A 118 -6.10 -6.27 7.69
C MET A 118 -7.58 -6.36 7.33
N PRO A 119 -8.02 -5.70 6.24
CA PRO A 119 -9.40 -5.78 5.79
C PRO A 119 -9.88 -7.19 5.43
N THR A 120 -8.96 -8.08 5.06
CA THR A 120 -9.21 -9.50 4.79
C THR A 120 -9.59 -10.31 6.03
N ASP A 121 -9.59 -9.71 7.22
CA ASP A 121 -10.12 -10.29 8.46
C ASP A 121 -11.60 -9.95 8.68
N LEU A 122 -12.18 -9.06 7.87
CA LEU A 122 -13.57 -8.67 7.94
C LEU A 122 -14.49 -9.79 7.41
N GLY A 123 -15.62 -10.00 8.10
CA GLY A 123 -16.62 -10.98 7.65
C GLY A 123 -17.33 -10.55 6.37
N ASN A 124 -17.73 -11.52 5.53
CA ASN A 124 -18.42 -11.25 4.27
C ASN A 124 -19.69 -10.40 4.44
N GLU A 125 -20.43 -10.59 5.53
CA GLU A 125 -21.64 -9.81 5.83
C GLU A 125 -21.33 -8.32 5.96
N MET A 126 -20.24 -7.95 6.64
CA MET A 126 -19.79 -6.57 6.75
C MET A 126 -19.27 -6.04 5.43
N ILE A 127 -18.55 -6.86 4.64
CA ILE A 127 -18.06 -6.45 3.32
C ILE A 127 -19.23 -6.08 2.40
N CYS A 128 -20.33 -6.82 2.46
CA CYS A 128 -21.55 -6.52 1.69
C CYS A 128 -22.24 -5.21 2.11
N MET A 129 -21.92 -4.63 3.27
CA MET A 129 -22.44 -3.35 3.74
C MET A 129 -21.55 -2.16 3.32
N LEU A 130 -20.37 -2.42 2.76
CA LEU A 130 -19.44 -1.36 2.31
C LEU A 130 -19.88 -0.80 0.95
N PRO A 131 -19.48 0.44 0.61
CA PRO A 131 -19.63 0.94 -0.74
C PRO A 131 -18.93 0.01 -1.73
N THR A 132 -19.52 -0.13 -2.93
CA THR A 132 -19.09 -1.14 -3.92
C THR A 132 -17.59 -1.07 -4.23
N PHE A 133 -17.03 0.15 -4.36
CA PHE A 133 -15.62 0.35 -4.66
C PHE A 133 -14.66 -0.16 -3.56
N ILE A 134 -15.09 -0.15 -2.29
CA ILE A 134 -14.31 -0.72 -1.18
C ILE A 134 -14.52 -2.23 -1.15
N ALA A 135 -15.77 -2.68 -1.24
CA ALA A 135 -16.13 -4.10 -1.20
C ALA A 135 -15.39 -4.90 -2.27
N MET A 136 -15.35 -4.39 -3.51
CA MET A 136 -14.63 -5.03 -4.62
C MET A 136 -13.13 -5.17 -4.33
N LYS A 137 -12.46 -4.10 -3.86
CA LYS A 137 -11.04 -4.18 -3.49
C LYS A 137 -10.78 -5.22 -2.40
N PHE A 138 -11.65 -5.32 -1.40
CA PHE A 138 -11.48 -6.30 -0.33
C PHE A 138 -11.70 -7.73 -0.85
N GLN A 139 -12.73 -7.94 -1.69
CA GLN A 139 -13.00 -9.24 -2.32
C GLN A 139 -11.84 -9.69 -3.21
N ASP A 140 -11.27 -8.80 -4.00
CA ASP A 140 -10.09 -9.09 -4.83
C ASP A 140 -8.88 -9.47 -3.97
N LYS A 141 -8.66 -8.77 -2.84
CA LYS A 141 -7.59 -9.11 -1.90
C LYS A 141 -7.82 -10.47 -1.23
N ILE A 142 -9.05 -10.78 -0.82
CA ILE A 142 -9.41 -12.11 -0.26
C ILE A 142 -9.15 -13.22 -1.28
N LYS A 143 -9.56 -13.03 -2.53
CA LYS A 143 -9.33 -13.98 -3.61
C LYS A 143 -7.83 -14.19 -3.85
N SER A 144 -7.07 -13.10 -3.94
CA SER A 144 -5.60 -13.14 -4.09
C SER A 144 -4.93 -13.90 -2.94
N LEU A 145 -5.36 -13.67 -1.69
CA LEU A 145 -4.88 -14.38 -0.51
C LEU A 145 -5.15 -15.89 -0.61
N GLN A 146 -6.36 -16.29 -1.02
CA GLN A 146 -6.74 -17.70 -1.18
C GLN A 146 -5.97 -18.39 -2.30
N ASP A 147 -5.76 -17.72 -3.43
CA ASP A 147 -4.99 -18.29 -4.55
C ASP A 147 -3.50 -18.40 -4.21
N SER A 148 -2.96 -17.44 -3.46
CA SER A 148 -1.59 -17.48 -2.94
C SER A 148 -1.41 -18.62 -1.94
N PHE A 149 -2.40 -18.88 -1.06
CA PHE A 149 -2.35 -20.00 -0.12
C PHE A 149 -2.17 -21.35 -0.83
N LYS A 150 -2.94 -21.60 -1.90
CA LYS A 150 -2.85 -22.85 -2.67
C LYS A 150 -1.44 -23.08 -3.23
N LYS A 151 -0.82 -22.02 -3.76
CA LYS A 151 0.54 -22.07 -4.34
C LYS A 151 1.60 -22.26 -3.26
N VAL A 152 1.56 -21.46 -2.20
CA VAL A 152 2.53 -21.50 -1.11
C VAL A 152 2.44 -22.79 -0.31
N ALA A 153 1.24 -23.28 -0.01
CA ALA A 153 1.05 -24.54 0.73
C ALA A 153 1.67 -25.72 -0.01
N ARG A 154 1.56 -25.76 -1.35
CA ARG A 154 2.21 -26.78 -2.18
C ARG A 154 3.74 -26.71 -2.06
N GLY A 155 4.32 -25.51 -2.20
CA GLY A 155 5.76 -25.32 -2.05
C GLY A 155 6.26 -25.65 -0.65
N TYR A 156 5.49 -25.27 0.38
CA TYR A 156 5.82 -25.55 1.78
C TYR A 156 5.82 -27.05 2.07
N LYS A 157 4.82 -27.79 1.57
CA LYS A 157 4.76 -29.24 1.71
C LYS A 157 5.97 -29.93 1.07
N ASN A 158 6.42 -29.45 -0.10
CA ASN A 158 7.60 -30.00 -0.78
C ASN A 158 8.89 -29.81 0.02
N ILE A 159 9.03 -28.67 0.72
CA ILE A 159 10.26 -28.30 1.44
C ILE A 159 10.27 -28.82 2.87
N CYS A 160 9.18 -28.63 3.61
CA CYS A 160 9.09 -28.94 5.03
C CYS A 160 8.44 -30.29 5.32
N ILE A 161 7.90 -30.99 4.32
CA ILE A 161 7.24 -32.31 4.45
C ILE A 161 6.13 -32.26 5.54
N LYS A 162 5.39 -31.14 5.57
CA LYS A 162 4.30 -30.88 6.50
C LYS A 162 3.24 -30.02 5.81
N GLU A 163 1.97 -30.24 6.17
CA GLU A 163 0.88 -29.35 5.75
C GLU A 163 1.00 -27.97 6.38
N LEU A 164 0.69 -26.93 5.60
CA LEU A 164 0.69 -25.54 6.05
C LEU A 164 -0.72 -25.13 6.50
N GLY A 165 -0.84 -24.66 7.75
CA GLY A 165 -2.10 -24.10 8.23
C GLY A 165 -2.39 -22.73 7.62
N PHE A 166 -3.67 -22.43 7.37
CA PHE A 166 -4.06 -21.13 6.80
C PHE A 166 -3.68 -19.95 7.69
N CYS A 167 -3.79 -20.06 9.02
CA CYS A 167 -3.37 -18.98 9.94
C CYS A 167 -1.87 -18.70 9.88
N GLU A 168 -1.04 -19.76 9.81
CA GLU A 168 0.43 -19.61 9.67
C GLU A 168 0.80 -18.94 8.35
N PHE A 169 0.17 -19.38 7.26
CA PHE A 169 0.30 -18.75 5.94
C PHE A 169 -0.11 -17.27 5.97
N LYS A 170 -1.30 -16.98 6.51
CA LYS A 170 -1.90 -15.64 6.52
C LYS A 170 -1.02 -14.65 7.28
N TRP A 171 -0.46 -15.07 8.42
CA TRP A 171 0.55 -14.29 9.14
C TRP A 171 1.77 -13.96 8.26
N ALA A 172 2.35 -14.96 7.58
CA ALA A 172 3.51 -14.74 6.73
C ALA A 172 3.19 -13.87 5.52
N TYR A 173 2.01 -14.03 4.94
CA TYR A 173 1.49 -13.20 3.86
C TYR A 173 1.41 -11.73 4.30
N TYR A 174 0.80 -11.45 5.46
CA TYR A 174 0.71 -10.10 6.00
C TYR A 174 2.07 -9.50 6.34
N VAL A 175 3.00 -10.28 6.89
CA VAL A 175 4.38 -9.81 7.09
C VAL A 175 4.98 -9.33 5.77
N VAL A 176 4.92 -10.15 4.72
CA VAL A 176 5.52 -9.80 3.42
C VAL A 176 4.82 -8.60 2.81
N ASN A 177 3.48 -8.59 2.81
CA ASN A 177 2.69 -7.52 2.21
C ASN A 177 2.95 -6.16 2.87
N THR A 178 3.09 -6.12 4.19
CA THR A 178 3.25 -4.88 4.96
C THR A 178 4.71 -4.41 5.12
N ARG A 179 5.71 -5.26 4.87
CA ARG A 179 7.12 -4.99 5.24
C ARG A 179 8.13 -5.22 4.13
N ALA A 180 7.76 -5.92 3.06
CA ALA A 180 8.69 -6.14 1.97
C ALA A 180 8.88 -4.85 1.17
N VAL A 181 10.10 -4.65 0.68
CA VAL A 181 10.48 -3.53 -0.18
C VAL A 181 10.94 -4.05 -1.52
N HIS A 182 10.82 -3.21 -2.55
CA HIS A 182 11.44 -3.50 -3.84
C HIS A 182 12.96 -3.31 -3.77
N ILE A 183 13.69 -4.25 -4.38
CA ILE A 183 15.17 -4.24 -4.40
C ILE A 183 15.70 -3.31 -5.49
N THR A 184 15.02 -3.25 -6.63
CA THR A 184 15.24 -2.23 -7.66
C THR A 184 14.91 -0.86 -7.08
N GLY A 185 15.84 0.09 -7.16
CA GLY A 185 15.60 1.40 -6.58
C GLY A 185 14.59 2.22 -7.36
N SER A 186 13.97 3.18 -6.67
CA SER A 186 13.03 4.15 -7.24
C SER A 186 13.68 5.20 -8.14
N SER A 187 15.01 5.29 -8.11
CA SER A 187 15.81 6.16 -8.96
C SER A 187 16.88 5.32 -9.65
N GLY A 188 17.16 5.59 -10.93
CA GLY A 188 18.17 4.86 -11.73
C GLY A 188 19.61 4.89 -11.18
N LYS A 189 19.82 5.43 -9.97
CA LYS A 189 21.02 5.24 -9.14
C LYS A 189 21.24 3.78 -8.73
N PHE A 190 20.20 2.96 -8.62
CA PHE A 190 20.28 1.59 -8.10
C PHE A 190 19.83 0.58 -9.15
N ASN A 191 20.73 -0.34 -9.53
CA ASN A 191 20.47 -1.41 -10.48
C ASN A 191 20.40 -2.75 -9.73
N ALA A 192 19.31 -3.49 -9.92
CA ALA A 192 19.18 -4.86 -9.43
C ALA A 192 18.77 -5.81 -10.56
N ASP A 193 19.19 -7.06 -10.44
CA ASP A 193 18.89 -8.11 -11.41
C ASP A 193 17.40 -8.50 -11.35
N SER A 194 16.80 -8.74 -12.51
CA SER A 194 15.33 -8.90 -12.70
C SER A 194 14.72 -10.05 -11.89
N SER A 195 15.54 -11.03 -11.48
CA SER A 195 15.12 -12.21 -10.71
C SER A 195 14.79 -11.91 -9.24
N ASP A 196 15.22 -10.75 -8.72
CA ASP A 196 15.14 -10.41 -7.31
C ASP A 196 14.42 -9.08 -7.06
N CYS A 197 13.09 -9.15 -7.09
CA CYS A 197 12.26 -7.95 -7.14
C CYS A 197 11.73 -7.46 -5.77
N MET A 198 11.83 -8.28 -4.72
CA MET A 198 11.34 -7.97 -3.37
C MET A 198 12.21 -8.56 -2.26
N ALA A 199 12.36 -7.83 -1.15
CA ALA A 199 13.09 -8.25 0.04
C ALA A 199 12.36 -7.92 1.33
N LEU A 200 12.47 -8.79 2.33
CA LEU A 200 12.35 -8.38 3.73
C LEU A 200 13.74 -7.93 4.20
N VAL A 201 13.80 -6.71 4.74
CA VAL A 201 15.03 -6.06 5.14
C VAL A 201 14.99 -5.82 6.65
N PRO A 202 15.67 -6.64 7.46
CA PRO A 202 15.65 -6.49 8.90
C PRO A 202 16.07 -5.09 9.33
N PHE A 203 15.45 -4.58 10.40
CA PHE A 203 15.66 -3.23 10.98
C PHE A 203 15.07 -2.08 10.16
N LEU A 204 15.04 -2.17 8.82
CA LEU A 204 14.40 -1.18 7.96
C LEU A 204 12.89 -1.11 8.22
N ASP A 205 12.25 -2.27 8.33
CA ASP A 205 10.80 -2.43 8.49
C ASP A 205 10.25 -1.88 9.83
N LEU A 206 11.11 -1.38 10.71
CA LEU A 206 10.73 -0.65 11.92
C LEU A 206 10.46 0.85 11.66
N LEU A 207 10.76 1.36 10.47
CA LEU A 207 10.49 2.75 10.07
C LEU A 207 9.05 2.86 9.56
N ASN A 208 8.27 3.77 10.13
CA ASN A 208 6.88 3.99 9.75
C ASN A 208 6.73 4.87 8.52
N HIS A 209 5.52 4.91 7.96
CA HIS A 209 5.17 5.72 6.80
C HIS A 209 4.76 7.15 7.17
N THR A 210 5.19 8.13 6.36
CA THR A 210 4.49 9.41 6.20
C THR A 210 4.59 9.90 4.76
N HIS A 211 3.63 10.73 4.33
CA HIS A 211 3.69 11.44 3.05
C HIS A 211 4.59 12.68 3.08
N ASP A 212 4.90 13.21 4.28
CA ASP A 212 5.70 14.43 4.48
C ASP A 212 7.22 14.25 4.28
N THR A 213 7.65 13.02 4.03
CA THR A 213 9.07 12.69 3.87
C THR A 213 9.34 12.15 2.48
N SER A 214 10.57 12.36 2.03
CA SER A 214 11.08 11.80 0.79
C SER A 214 12.37 11.07 1.07
N CYS A 215 12.55 9.92 0.45
CA CYS A 215 13.77 9.12 0.57
C CYS A 215 14.10 8.46 -0.75
N ILE A 216 15.39 8.23 -0.96
CA ILE A 216 15.90 7.41 -2.06
C ILE A 216 16.27 6.06 -1.45
N SER A 217 15.64 4.99 -1.93
CA SER A 217 15.88 3.63 -1.46
C SER A 217 16.20 2.69 -2.61
N GLY A 218 16.98 1.66 -2.32
CA GLY A 218 17.30 0.61 -3.27
C GLY A 218 18.58 -0.14 -2.93
N PHE A 219 18.86 -1.15 -3.73
CA PHE A 219 20.09 -1.92 -3.61
C PHE A 219 21.26 -1.21 -4.31
N ASN A 220 22.32 -0.94 -3.56
CA ASN A 220 23.56 -0.37 -4.04
C ASN A 220 24.57 -1.49 -4.33
N PRO A 221 24.91 -1.75 -5.61
CA PRO A 221 25.86 -2.81 -5.96
C PRO A 221 27.29 -2.51 -5.53
N ASP A 222 27.68 -1.22 -5.43
CA ASP A 222 29.05 -0.82 -5.06
C ASP A 222 29.33 -1.13 -3.59
N THR A 223 28.35 -0.90 -2.72
CA THR A 223 28.44 -1.20 -1.29
C THR A 223 27.90 -2.59 -0.94
N ASN A 224 27.27 -3.28 -1.90
CA ASN A 224 26.56 -4.55 -1.73
C ASN A 224 25.54 -4.50 -0.57
N CYS A 225 24.84 -3.37 -0.46
CA CYS A 225 23.89 -3.07 0.62
C CYS A 225 22.55 -2.56 0.07
N TYR A 226 21.47 -2.81 0.81
CA TYR A 226 20.24 -2.04 0.65
C TYR A 226 20.35 -0.74 1.46
N GLU A 227 20.10 0.38 0.81
CA GLU A 227 20.31 1.71 1.38
C GLU A 227 19.01 2.52 1.37
N ILE A 228 18.84 3.36 2.40
CA ILE A 228 17.85 4.44 2.42
C ILE A 228 18.58 5.73 2.74
N GLU A 229 18.54 6.68 1.81
CA GLU A 229 18.98 8.07 1.98
C GLU A 229 17.76 8.95 2.23
N THR A 230 17.74 9.73 3.32
CA THR A 230 16.67 10.70 3.57
C THR A 230 16.90 11.97 2.75
N LEU A 231 15.87 12.49 2.12
CA LEU A 231 15.88 13.83 1.50
C LEU A 231 15.27 14.90 2.40
N SER A 232 14.77 14.49 3.57
CA SER A 232 14.14 15.36 4.57
C SER A 232 15.02 15.49 5.81
N LYS A 233 14.92 16.64 6.48
CA LYS A 233 15.51 16.85 7.80
C LYS A 233 14.62 16.23 8.88
N THR A 234 15.22 15.69 9.92
CA THR A 234 14.48 15.16 11.08
C THR A 234 15.09 15.71 12.38
N PRO A 235 14.29 16.37 13.25
CA PRO A 235 14.80 16.87 14.52
C PRO A 235 15.31 15.76 15.43
N LYS A 236 16.22 16.13 16.34
CA LYS A 236 16.69 15.23 17.40
C LYS A 236 15.51 14.75 18.25
N CYS A 237 15.52 13.47 18.63
CA CYS A 237 14.48 12.83 19.44
C CYS A 237 13.10 12.76 18.78
N SER A 238 12.99 12.98 17.47
CA SER A 238 11.77 12.76 16.70
C SER A 238 11.72 11.36 16.10
N GLU A 239 10.51 10.88 15.81
CA GLU A 239 10.28 9.70 14.99
C GLU A 239 10.90 9.89 13.60
N VAL A 240 11.50 8.83 13.08
CA VAL A 240 12.05 8.77 11.73
C VAL A 240 11.07 7.98 10.87
N PHE A 241 10.57 8.65 9.85
CA PHE A 241 9.66 8.05 8.88
C PHE A 241 10.34 7.87 7.53
N ILE A 242 9.81 6.95 6.73
CA ILE A 242 10.10 6.80 5.30
C ILE A 242 8.80 6.94 4.51
N ASN A 243 8.92 7.05 3.19
CA ASN A 243 7.78 7.06 2.30
C ASN A 243 7.65 5.68 1.64
N TYR A 244 6.50 5.02 1.81
CA TYR A 244 6.24 3.70 1.24
C TYR A 244 5.85 3.78 -0.24
N GLY A 245 5.47 4.97 -0.70
CA GLY A 245 4.93 5.23 -2.02
C GLY A 245 3.79 6.25 -1.95
N PRO A 246 3.37 6.83 -3.09
CA PRO A 246 2.25 7.77 -3.18
C PRO A 246 0.91 7.02 -3.09
N HIS A 247 0.65 6.36 -1.96
CA HIS A 247 -0.54 5.56 -1.75
C HIS A 247 -1.69 6.41 -1.19
N ASP A 248 -2.89 6.22 -1.77
CA ASP A 248 -4.14 6.67 -1.17
C ASP A 248 -4.46 5.88 0.12
N ASN A 249 -5.39 6.38 0.94
CA ASN A 249 -5.72 5.76 2.22
C ASN A 249 -6.40 4.38 2.07
N LEU A 250 -7.16 4.13 1.00
CA LEU A 250 -7.74 2.81 0.74
C LEU A 250 -6.64 1.79 0.40
N SER A 251 -5.64 2.19 -0.38
CA SER A 251 -4.47 1.39 -0.72
C SER A 251 -3.60 1.12 0.52
N LEU A 252 -3.34 2.14 1.34
CA LEU A 252 -2.64 1.97 2.63
C LEU A 252 -3.38 0.98 3.54
N PHE A 253 -4.71 1.03 3.57
CA PHE A 253 -5.49 0.14 4.40
C PHE A 253 -5.47 -1.31 3.90
N VAL A 254 -5.69 -1.52 2.61
CA VAL A 254 -5.71 -2.85 1.99
C VAL A 254 -4.35 -3.53 2.04
N GLU A 255 -3.27 -2.75 1.88
CA GLU A 255 -1.92 -3.30 1.77
C GLU A 255 -1.15 -3.29 3.11
N TYR A 256 -1.42 -2.34 4.00
CA TYR A 256 -0.66 -2.17 5.25
C TYR A 256 -1.50 -2.19 6.53
N GLY A 257 -2.84 -2.13 6.43
CA GLY A 257 -3.73 -2.19 7.58
C GLY A 257 -3.83 -0.91 8.40
N PHE A 258 -3.49 0.26 7.83
CA PHE A 258 -3.63 1.56 8.49
C PHE A 258 -4.06 2.67 7.53
N LEU A 259 -4.52 3.78 8.10
CA LEU A 259 -4.79 5.05 7.42
C LEU A 259 -3.86 6.13 7.97
N ILE A 260 -3.59 7.18 7.20
CA ILE A 260 -2.91 8.37 7.73
C ILE A 260 -3.81 9.60 7.61
N PRO A 261 -3.82 10.49 8.61
CA PRO A 261 -4.63 11.70 8.56
C PRO A 261 -4.09 12.66 7.50
N ARG A 262 -5.00 13.39 6.84
CA ARG A 262 -4.66 14.42 5.83
C ARG A 262 -3.73 13.90 4.73
N ASN A 263 -3.89 12.65 4.29
CA ASN A 263 -3.12 12.10 3.18
C ASN A 263 -3.42 12.88 1.89
N PRO A 264 -2.43 13.57 1.27
CA PRO A 264 -2.65 14.34 0.05
C PRO A 264 -2.94 13.44 -1.16
N ASN A 265 -2.59 12.15 -1.08
CA ASN A 265 -2.90 11.18 -2.13
C ASN A 265 -4.25 10.50 -1.90
N ASN A 266 -4.98 10.83 -0.83
CA ASN A 266 -6.29 10.24 -0.61
C ASN A 266 -7.26 10.67 -1.70
N CYS A 267 -8.09 9.72 -2.15
CA CYS A 267 -9.12 10.00 -3.12
C CYS A 267 -10.36 9.14 -2.86
N LEU A 268 -11.51 9.68 -3.26
CA LEU A 268 -12.70 8.90 -3.52
C LEU A 268 -12.62 8.39 -4.97
N PRO A 269 -12.37 7.08 -5.19
CA PRO A 269 -12.31 6.53 -6.54
C PRO A 269 -13.69 6.56 -7.19
N LEU A 270 -13.70 6.87 -8.49
CA LEU A 270 -14.88 6.79 -9.35
C LEU A 270 -14.68 5.73 -10.42
N GLU A 271 -15.76 5.10 -10.86
CA GLU A 271 -15.79 4.08 -11.89
C GLU A 271 -16.59 4.54 -13.11
N MET A 272 -16.38 3.92 -14.28
CA MET A 272 -17.16 4.28 -15.49
C MET A 272 -18.66 4.17 -15.28
N THR A 273 -19.05 3.18 -14.48
CA THR A 273 -20.44 2.88 -14.12
C THR A 273 -21.10 4.08 -13.45
N ASP A 274 -20.37 4.87 -12.67
CA ASP A 274 -20.86 6.12 -12.07
C ASP A 274 -21.23 7.13 -13.16
N PHE A 275 -20.34 7.33 -14.14
CA PHE A 275 -20.56 8.26 -15.25
C PHE A 275 -21.69 7.80 -16.19
N ILE A 276 -21.75 6.51 -16.52
CA ILE A 276 -22.83 5.93 -17.33
C ILE A 276 -24.17 6.10 -16.61
N SER A 277 -24.22 5.83 -15.30
CA SER A 277 -25.42 5.99 -14.48
C SER A 277 -25.91 7.43 -14.48
N ALA A 278 -25.00 8.41 -14.38
CA ALA A 278 -25.35 9.82 -14.48
C ALA A 278 -25.83 10.22 -15.89
N CYS A 279 -25.17 9.73 -16.95
CA CYS A 279 -25.60 10.00 -18.32
C CYS A 279 -27.01 9.49 -18.61
N ASN A 280 -27.34 8.28 -18.14
CA ASN A 280 -28.67 7.70 -18.31
C ASN A 280 -29.76 8.51 -17.58
N GLU A 281 -29.45 9.06 -16.41
CA GLU A 281 -30.39 9.85 -15.62
C GLU A 281 -30.74 11.20 -16.26
N TYR A 282 -29.77 11.80 -16.97
CA TYR A 282 -29.91 13.10 -17.63
C TYR A 282 -30.05 13.01 -19.17
N ASP A 283 -30.37 11.81 -19.69
CA ASP A 283 -30.55 11.54 -21.13
C ASP A 283 -29.37 12.00 -22.02
N VAL A 284 -28.14 11.87 -21.50
CA VAL A 284 -26.91 12.15 -22.25
C VAL A 284 -26.57 10.94 -23.12
N LYS A 285 -26.70 11.11 -24.44
CA LYS A 285 -26.47 10.03 -25.41
C LYS A 285 -25.00 9.73 -25.61
N LEU A 286 -24.60 8.50 -25.29
CA LEU A 286 -23.25 7.98 -25.53
C LEU A 286 -23.12 7.50 -26.98
N SER A 287 -22.49 8.31 -27.85
CA SER A 287 -22.20 7.92 -29.22
C SER A 287 -21.04 6.91 -29.30
N ASN A 288 -20.97 6.12 -30.38
CA ASN A 288 -19.83 5.22 -30.61
C ASN A 288 -18.50 5.98 -30.66
N LEU A 289 -18.49 7.19 -31.22
CA LEU A 289 -17.30 8.04 -31.31
C LEU A 289 -16.84 8.51 -29.92
N CYS A 290 -17.78 8.81 -29.02
CA CYS A 290 -17.49 9.11 -27.62
C CYS A 290 -16.78 7.95 -26.92
N LEU A 291 -17.34 6.74 -27.02
CA LEU A 291 -16.76 5.54 -26.38
C LEU A 291 -15.38 5.19 -26.95
N GLN A 292 -15.20 5.31 -28.27
CA GLN A 292 -13.89 5.12 -28.91
C GLN A 292 -12.87 6.12 -28.40
N THR A 293 -13.25 7.39 -28.23
CA THR A 293 -12.37 8.45 -27.71
C THR A 293 -11.91 8.14 -26.29
N ILE A 294 -12.86 7.78 -25.41
CA ILE A 294 -12.58 7.43 -24.02
C ILE A 294 -11.53 6.31 -23.95
N SER A 295 -11.68 5.29 -24.81
CA SER A 295 -10.74 4.17 -24.89
C SER A 295 -9.38 4.58 -25.47
N LEU A 296 -9.35 5.29 -26.60
CA LEU A 296 -8.12 5.71 -27.28
C LEU A 296 -7.24 6.59 -26.40
N HIS A 297 -7.84 7.51 -25.65
CA HIS A 297 -7.11 8.44 -24.79
C HIS A 297 -6.93 7.93 -23.35
N ASN A 298 -7.32 6.67 -23.05
CA ASN A 298 -7.20 6.07 -21.73
C ASN A 298 -7.84 6.90 -20.59
N LEU A 299 -8.95 7.59 -20.87
CA LEU A 299 -9.62 8.48 -19.89
C LEU A 299 -10.24 7.72 -18.71
N MET A 300 -10.24 6.38 -18.77
CA MET A 300 -10.72 5.49 -17.72
C MET A 300 -9.75 5.31 -16.56
N LYS A 301 -8.52 5.81 -16.66
CA LYS A 301 -7.50 5.68 -15.63
C LYS A 301 -7.54 6.87 -14.69
N ASN A 302 -7.27 6.63 -13.40
CA ASN A 302 -7.15 7.66 -12.37
C ASN A 302 -8.41 8.53 -12.22
N LEU A 303 -9.59 7.90 -12.33
CA LEU A 303 -10.87 8.52 -12.04
C LEU A 303 -11.04 8.62 -10.53
N GLY A 304 -10.94 9.83 -9.99
CA GLY A 304 -11.05 10.04 -8.54
C GLY A 304 -11.27 11.50 -8.19
N LEU A 305 -11.86 11.71 -7.02
CA LEU A 305 -12.04 13.01 -6.39
C LEU A 305 -11.05 13.13 -5.24
N PHE A 306 -10.35 14.25 -5.18
CA PHE A 306 -9.33 14.55 -4.19
C PHE A 306 -9.78 15.74 -3.33
N THR A 307 -9.02 16.04 -2.28
CA THR A 307 -9.27 17.19 -1.40
C THR A 307 -9.10 18.54 -2.09
N ASP A 308 -8.47 18.58 -3.27
CA ASP A 308 -8.34 19.75 -4.14
C ASP A 308 -9.23 19.68 -5.39
N GLY A 309 -10.13 18.69 -5.47
CA GLY A 309 -11.16 18.56 -6.50
C GLY A 309 -11.01 17.34 -7.40
N PRO A 310 -11.75 17.29 -8.53
CA PRO A 310 -11.73 16.14 -9.42
C PRO A 310 -10.40 16.03 -10.17
N SER A 311 -9.96 14.79 -10.39
CA SER A 311 -8.78 14.51 -11.20
C SER A 311 -8.94 15.05 -12.62
N TRP A 312 -7.81 15.25 -13.31
CA TRP A 312 -7.82 15.64 -14.71
C TRP A 312 -8.63 14.65 -15.58
N SER A 313 -8.51 13.34 -15.32
CA SER A 313 -9.27 12.31 -16.04
C SER A 313 -10.78 12.46 -15.84
N VAL A 314 -11.24 12.78 -14.62
CA VAL A 314 -12.65 13.05 -14.35
C VAL A 314 -13.13 14.26 -15.13
N LYS A 315 -12.38 15.38 -15.10
CA LYS A 315 -12.73 16.59 -15.83
C LYS A 315 -12.77 16.35 -17.35
N ALA A 316 -11.77 15.67 -17.89
CA ALA A 316 -11.70 15.33 -19.31
C ALA A 316 -12.85 14.40 -19.72
N LEU A 317 -13.18 13.40 -18.90
CA LEU A 317 -14.27 12.48 -19.15
C LEU A 317 -15.63 13.21 -19.15
N LEU A 318 -15.90 14.07 -18.17
CA LEU A 318 -17.12 14.88 -18.15
C LEU A 318 -17.27 15.75 -19.41
N LYS A 319 -16.19 16.37 -19.88
CA LYS A 319 -16.17 17.15 -21.13
C LYS A 319 -16.49 16.30 -22.36
N VAL A 320 -15.85 15.13 -22.47
CA VAL A 320 -16.07 14.18 -23.58
C VAL A 320 -17.50 13.66 -23.58
N LEU A 321 -18.07 13.38 -22.40
CA LEU A 321 -19.46 12.97 -22.24
C LEU A 321 -20.46 14.08 -22.56
N SER A 322 -20.10 15.33 -22.24
CA SER A 322 -20.96 16.50 -22.45
C SER A 322 -20.82 17.14 -23.84
N CYS A 323 -19.94 16.61 -24.68
CA CYS A 323 -19.64 17.18 -25.99
C CYS A 323 -20.75 16.92 -27.02
N ASP A 324 -21.05 17.94 -27.83
CA ASP A 324 -21.76 17.76 -29.09
C ASP A 324 -20.82 17.21 -30.18
N TRP A 325 -20.89 15.89 -30.37
CA TRP A 325 -20.11 15.17 -31.38
C TRP A 325 -20.46 15.51 -32.83
N SER A 326 -21.59 16.18 -33.08
CA SER A 326 -22.01 16.55 -34.43
C SER A 326 -21.25 17.76 -34.98
N SER A 327 -20.70 18.59 -34.09
CA SER A 327 -19.99 19.84 -34.42
C SER A 327 -18.48 19.77 -34.17
N LEU A 328 -17.96 18.60 -33.78
CA LEU A 328 -16.57 18.43 -33.38
C LEU A 328 -15.61 18.40 -34.58
N MET A 329 -14.63 19.31 -34.61
CA MET A 329 -13.56 19.32 -35.62
C MET A 329 -12.27 18.64 -35.18
N ARG A 330 -11.88 18.74 -33.90
CA ARG A 330 -10.67 18.12 -33.32
C ARG A 330 -10.89 17.75 -31.85
N ILE A 331 -10.35 16.61 -31.44
CA ILE A 331 -10.62 16.04 -30.11
C ILE A 331 -9.73 16.63 -29.03
N GLU A 332 -8.53 17.03 -29.44
CA GLU A 332 -7.55 17.73 -28.62
C GLU A 332 -8.14 19.05 -28.09
N ASP A 333 -9.02 19.69 -28.87
CA ASP A 333 -9.70 20.93 -28.49
C ASP A 333 -10.71 20.72 -27.34
N ILE A 334 -11.17 19.48 -27.09
CA ILE A 334 -12.01 19.16 -25.92
C ILE A 334 -11.12 18.81 -24.73
N ILE A 335 -10.18 17.90 -24.94
CA ILE A 335 -9.37 17.29 -23.87
C ILE A 335 -8.40 18.30 -23.25
N TYR A 336 -7.85 19.23 -24.05
CA TYR A 336 -6.87 20.22 -23.62
C TYR A 336 -7.43 21.64 -23.53
N ARG A 337 -8.73 21.84 -23.76
CA ARG A 337 -9.37 23.14 -23.49
C ARG A 337 -9.29 23.46 -22.01
N ASP A 338 -9.23 24.76 -21.72
CA ASP A 338 -9.15 25.28 -20.36
C ASP A 338 -10.26 24.69 -19.46
N PHE A 339 -9.87 24.28 -18.25
CA PHE A 339 -10.76 23.64 -17.27
C PHE A 339 -11.36 24.64 -16.27
N GLU A 340 -11.07 25.93 -16.42
CA GLU A 340 -11.52 26.99 -15.52
C GLU A 340 -13.04 27.24 -15.55
N ASN A 341 -13.74 26.87 -16.64
CA ASN A 341 -15.19 27.00 -16.75
C ASN A 341 -15.83 25.64 -17.04
N GLN A 342 -16.43 25.01 -16.02
CA GLN A 342 -17.24 23.80 -16.20
C GLN A 342 -18.55 24.14 -16.93
N GLY A 343 -18.87 23.38 -17.97
CA GLY A 343 -20.17 23.46 -18.64
C GLY A 343 -21.33 23.05 -17.73
N LEU A 344 -22.54 23.55 -17.99
CA LEU A 344 -23.73 23.21 -17.20
C LEU A 344 -23.95 21.69 -17.13
N THR A 345 -23.82 20.99 -18.27
CA THR A 345 -23.96 19.53 -18.35
C THR A 345 -22.89 18.80 -17.53
N GLU A 346 -21.63 19.27 -17.57
CA GLU A 346 -20.53 18.68 -16.80
C GLU A 346 -20.83 18.75 -15.31
N LYS A 347 -21.28 19.91 -14.84
CA LYS A 347 -21.67 20.14 -13.44
C LYS A 347 -22.87 19.29 -13.03
N THR A 348 -23.86 19.17 -13.89
CA THR A 348 -25.04 18.32 -13.65
C THR A 348 -24.66 16.85 -13.51
N LEU A 349 -23.82 16.33 -14.41
CA LEU A 349 -23.34 14.95 -14.35
C LEU A 349 -22.49 14.71 -13.11
N LEU A 350 -21.58 15.62 -12.76
CA LEU A 350 -20.76 15.51 -11.56
C LEU A 350 -21.62 15.50 -10.30
N ASN A 351 -22.58 16.42 -10.17
CA ASN A 351 -23.48 16.47 -9.01
C ASN A 351 -24.29 15.18 -8.85
N CYS A 352 -24.78 14.60 -9.95
CA CYS A 352 -25.46 13.31 -9.92
C CYS A 352 -24.57 12.18 -9.37
N ILE A 353 -23.30 12.15 -9.79
CA ILE A 353 -22.31 11.19 -9.29
C ILE A 353 -22.06 11.41 -7.79
N LEU A 354 -21.88 12.67 -7.38
CA LEU A 354 -21.67 13.04 -5.97
C LEU A 354 -22.86 12.63 -5.08
N ASP A 355 -24.10 12.87 -5.53
CA ASP A 355 -25.32 12.53 -4.80
C ASP A 355 -25.40 11.02 -4.56
N LYS A 356 -25.13 10.22 -5.60
CA LYS A 356 -25.11 8.75 -5.52
C LYS A 356 -24.02 8.25 -4.57
N LYS A 357 -22.78 8.75 -4.72
CA LYS A 357 -21.66 8.37 -3.84
C LYS A 357 -21.92 8.78 -2.39
N LYS A 358 -22.52 9.94 -2.17
CA LYS A 358 -22.90 10.40 -0.82
C LYS A 358 -23.90 9.44 -0.20
N GLY A 359 -24.93 9.03 -0.93
CA GLY A 359 -25.89 8.02 -0.51
C GLY A 359 -25.22 6.70 -0.09
N GLU A 360 -24.40 6.13 -0.99
CA GLU A 360 -23.66 4.88 -0.72
C GLU A 360 -22.82 4.97 0.56
N VAL A 361 -22.05 6.06 0.72
CA VAL A 361 -21.18 6.25 1.88
C VAL A 361 -21.99 6.45 3.16
N CYS A 362 -23.07 7.23 3.13
CA CYS A 362 -23.94 7.46 4.29
C CYS A 362 -24.66 6.18 4.76
N ASP A 363 -25.14 5.36 3.80
CA ASP A 363 -25.79 4.08 4.10
C ASP A 363 -24.81 3.12 4.76
N SER A 364 -23.60 2.99 4.21
CA SER A 364 -22.53 2.17 4.78
C SER A 364 -22.11 2.65 6.17
N LEU A 365 -21.93 3.96 6.37
CA LEU A 365 -21.62 4.53 7.69
C LEU A 365 -22.70 4.18 8.71
N SER A 366 -23.98 4.30 8.33
CA SER A 366 -25.12 4.01 9.21
C SER A 366 -25.21 2.52 9.58
N ALA A 367 -24.82 1.63 8.66
CA ALA A 367 -24.76 0.20 8.88
C ALA A 367 -23.58 -0.20 9.80
N ILE A 368 -22.40 0.35 9.53
CA ILE A 368 -21.13 -0.09 10.11
C ILE A 368 -20.83 0.59 11.45
N ALA A 369 -21.26 1.84 11.64
CA ALA A 369 -21.00 2.58 12.89
C ALA A 369 -21.63 1.94 14.13
N LYS A 370 -22.57 0.99 13.95
CA LYS A 370 -23.17 0.18 15.02
C LYS A 370 -22.21 -0.88 15.56
N ASP A 371 -21.19 -1.26 14.80
CA ASP A 371 -20.21 -2.28 15.16
C ASP A 371 -18.80 -1.69 15.30
N LYS A 372 -18.55 -0.96 16.38
CA LYS A 372 -17.21 -0.44 16.71
C LYS A 372 -16.33 -1.47 17.45
N SER A 373 -16.61 -2.76 17.32
CA SER A 373 -15.98 -3.78 18.16
C SER A 373 -14.51 -4.06 17.81
N CYS A 374 -14.04 -3.66 16.61
CA CYS A 374 -12.66 -3.92 16.18
C CYS A 374 -12.00 -2.74 15.44
N LEU A 375 -10.67 -2.72 15.45
CA LEU A 375 -9.84 -1.66 14.85
C LEU A 375 -10.08 -1.50 13.34
N VAL A 376 -10.30 -2.61 12.62
CA VAL A 376 -10.61 -2.62 11.19
C VAL A 376 -11.86 -1.80 10.90
N THR A 377 -12.92 -1.97 11.69
CA THR A 377 -14.15 -1.19 11.51
C THR A 377 -13.94 0.30 11.79
N ASN A 378 -13.15 0.65 12.80
CA ASN A 378 -12.83 2.06 13.07
C ASN A 378 -12.06 2.71 11.92
N CYS A 379 -11.12 1.99 11.28
CA CYS A 379 -10.45 2.46 10.08
C CYS A 379 -11.46 2.68 8.94
N ILE A 380 -12.36 1.73 8.69
CA ILE A 380 -13.40 1.87 7.66
C ILE A 380 -14.25 3.12 7.89
N VAL A 381 -14.74 3.32 9.11
CA VAL A 381 -15.54 4.51 9.45
C VAL A 381 -14.76 5.80 9.20
N SER A 382 -13.51 5.88 9.67
CA SER A 382 -12.65 7.04 9.45
C SER A 382 -12.42 7.31 7.96
N PHE A 383 -12.23 6.27 7.14
CA PHE A 383 -12.05 6.42 5.69
C PHE A 383 -13.34 6.91 5.01
N LEU A 384 -14.50 6.40 5.42
CA LEU A 384 -15.80 6.83 4.89
C LEU A 384 -16.10 8.30 5.26
N GLU A 385 -15.75 8.74 6.47
CA GLU A 385 -15.85 10.15 6.89
C GLU A 385 -14.94 11.07 6.05
N GLU A 386 -13.73 10.62 5.71
CA GLU A 386 -12.85 11.34 4.77
C GLU A 386 -13.47 11.41 3.36
N CYS A 387 -14.10 10.32 2.88
CA CYS A 387 -14.80 10.32 1.60
C CYS A 387 -15.95 11.33 1.58
N LEU A 388 -16.74 11.44 2.65
CA LEU A 388 -17.79 12.46 2.77
C LEU A 388 -17.21 13.87 2.69
N SER A 389 -16.08 14.13 3.38
CA SER A 389 -15.42 15.43 3.34
C SER A 389 -14.96 15.81 1.92
N ILE A 390 -14.44 14.84 1.15
CA ILE A 390 -14.07 15.03 -0.27
C ILE A 390 -15.31 15.35 -1.12
N ILE A 391 -16.42 14.62 -0.91
CA ILE A 391 -17.68 14.85 -1.62
C ILE A 391 -18.20 16.27 -1.33
N GLU A 392 -18.23 16.67 -0.07
CA GLU A 392 -18.70 18.00 0.34
C GLU A 392 -17.85 19.13 -0.26
N PHE A 393 -16.53 18.96 -0.27
CA PHE A 393 -15.64 19.89 -0.94
C PHE A 393 -15.87 19.96 -2.45
N SER A 394 -16.18 18.83 -3.09
CA SER A 394 -16.45 18.73 -4.53
C SER A 394 -17.77 19.37 -4.98
N TYR A 395 -18.73 19.59 -4.08
CA TYR A 395 -19.92 20.39 -4.41
C TYR A 395 -19.62 21.90 -4.43
N ALA A 396 -18.65 22.34 -3.63
CA ALA A 396 -18.36 23.75 -3.41
C ALA A 396 -17.45 24.36 -4.51
N ASN A 397 -16.75 23.52 -5.26
CA ASN A 397 -15.75 23.88 -6.29
C ASN A 397 -16.03 23.13 -7.59
#